data_AF-A0A9D1CJ47-F1
#
_entry.id   AF-A0A9D1CJ47-F1
#
_cell.length_a   1.000
_cell.length_b   1.000
_cell.length_c   1.000
_cell.angle_alpha   90.00
_cell.angle_beta   90.00
_cell.angle_gamma   90.00
#
_symmetry.space_group_name_H-M   'P 1'
#
loop_
_entity.id
_entity.type
_entity.pdbx_description
1 polymer ?
#
loop_
_entity_poly.entity_id
_entity_poly.type
_entity_poly.pdbx_seq_one_letter_code
_entity_poly.pdbx_strand_id
1 'polypeptide(L)'
;MEQFITFLNRAFPDALFYLLTGIVFLMGVCKCVRPVLRNAGILRRATETLREGAKAKLARPLWAEPGFLGKRLQPAWRAFLQSADMMRERGAPVDVADYINEENIITLPGRAALADIIPGLCTSIGILGTFVGLSIGLDGLDLMDMDSYVSLTGGIALAFNTSIVGLIASLLFNVLNKYAAGRARDALDAFTAAFYATALPQPPDTPSQILALERDQTDMMSQFTQEMSTRVAGEIHQAVASAMAPVQRTMDDFINAATRAQIDGLDYIVARFIDRMNSSLDGQFKHLGETLETASQGQAQMQENQRSMLESVSAITRDVTNIHGVAEDIIAKFAGFVGDMETATQRIAKTQEGTADLLEEMNEASRKQARYLSALQEYQAKLQGSFQDYTVWTDKFVSGLEERTNAQSESLEQVAMEMRASADLLRGAYKTFVESIEVGLANALGLFDENMQNLTRQIHSTLSDIQETMVSLEETIGRAAGPARSDDASKEVS
;
A
#
# COMPACT_ATOMS: atom_id res chain seq x y z
N MET A 1 40.17 13.80 -38.93
CA MET A 1 38.87 13.96 -38.24
C MET A 1 38.21 12.62 -37.96
N GLU A 2 38.18 11.67 -38.91
CA GLU A 2 37.58 10.34 -38.68
C GLU A 2 38.18 9.58 -37.50
N GLN A 3 39.51 9.47 -37.38
CA GLN A 3 40.14 8.79 -36.22
C GLN A 3 39.77 9.41 -34.86
N PHE A 4 39.52 10.72 -34.81
CA PHE A 4 39.10 11.41 -33.58
C PHE A 4 37.63 11.13 -33.26
N ILE A 5 36.77 11.01 -34.27
CA ILE A 5 35.36 10.65 -34.12
C ILE A 5 35.22 9.19 -33.71
N THR A 6 36.02 8.28 -34.28
CA THR A 6 36.05 6.85 -33.90
C THR A 6 36.57 6.67 -32.47
N PHE A 7 37.59 7.45 -32.07
CA PHE A 7 38.07 7.47 -30.69
C PHE A 7 37.02 8.03 -29.72
N LEU A 8 36.32 9.11 -30.09
CA LEU A 8 35.23 9.67 -29.30
C LEU A 8 34.10 8.65 -29.12
N ASN A 9 33.65 8.00 -30.20
CA ASN A 9 32.57 7.00 -30.16
C ASN A 9 32.92 5.78 -29.31
N ARG A 10 34.21 5.42 -29.21
CA ARG A 10 34.69 4.29 -28.42
C ARG A 10 34.94 4.64 -26.95
N ALA A 11 35.31 5.89 -26.65
CA ALA A 11 35.56 6.36 -25.29
C ALA A 11 34.32 6.93 -24.57
N PHE A 12 33.28 7.31 -25.33
CA PHE A 12 32.04 7.89 -24.79
C PHE A 12 31.26 6.94 -23.87
N PRO A 13 31.10 5.64 -24.20
CA PRO A 13 30.36 4.70 -23.34
C PRO A 13 31.06 4.50 -21.99
N ASP A 14 32.39 4.31 -22.00
CA ASP A 14 33.22 4.12 -20.80
C ASP A 14 33.10 5.32 -19.86
N ALA A 15 33.30 6.52 -20.41
CA ALA A 15 33.24 7.76 -19.65
C ALA A 15 31.85 7.99 -19.03
N LEU A 16 30.78 7.60 -19.72
CA LEU A 16 29.41 7.73 -19.23
C LEU A 16 29.17 6.87 -17.97
N PHE A 17 29.53 5.58 -18.00
CA PHE A 17 29.29 4.69 -16.86
C PHE A 17 30.16 5.04 -15.65
N TYR A 18 31.40 5.47 -15.86
CA TYR A 18 32.25 5.97 -14.77
C TYR A 18 31.72 7.27 -14.18
N LEU A 19 31.25 8.20 -15.00
CA LEU A 19 30.66 9.44 -14.55
C LEU A 19 29.36 9.19 -13.77
N LEU A 20 28.52 8.28 -14.25
CA LEU A 20 27.24 7.95 -13.60
C LEU A 20 27.49 7.26 -12.24
N THR A 21 28.40 6.28 -12.20
CA THR A 21 28.83 5.64 -10.94
C THR A 21 29.44 6.66 -9.98
N GLY A 22 30.29 7.56 -10.49
CA GLY A 22 30.90 8.63 -9.72
C GLY A 22 29.89 9.62 -9.14
N ILE A 23 28.86 10.00 -9.90
CA ILE A 23 27.78 10.88 -9.43
C ILE A 23 26.98 10.21 -8.31
N VAL A 24 26.60 8.94 -8.48
CA VAL A 24 25.84 8.20 -7.47
C VAL A 24 26.67 8.05 -6.19
N PHE A 25 27.95 7.68 -6.33
CA PHE A 25 28.87 7.57 -5.21
C PHE A 25 29.05 8.91 -4.47
N LEU A 26 29.33 10.00 -5.20
CA LEU A 26 29.49 11.34 -4.62
C LEU A 26 28.20 11.83 -3.96
N MET A 27 27.05 11.55 -4.57
CA MET A 27 25.76 11.88 -3.98
C MET A 27 25.57 11.16 -2.65
N GLY A 28 25.86 9.86 -2.59
CA GLY A 28 25.82 9.08 -1.36
C GLY A 28 26.78 9.64 -0.31
N VAL A 29 28.03 9.94 -0.66
CA VAL A 29 29.02 10.46 0.29
C VAL A 29 28.59 11.83 0.82
N CYS A 30 28.14 12.73 -0.04
CA CYS A 30 27.74 14.08 0.34
C CYS A 30 26.44 14.11 1.15
N LYS A 31 25.45 13.27 0.83
CA LYS A 31 24.12 13.27 1.46
C LYS A 31 23.97 12.30 2.62
N CYS A 32 24.71 11.20 2.66
CA CYS A 32 24.58 10.17 3.70
C CYS A 32 25.78 10.20 4.67
N VAL A 33 27.00 10.13 4.14
CA VAL A 33 28.22 9.94 4.97
C VAL A 33 28.69 11.24 5.64
N ARG A 34 28.84 12.31 4.87
CA ARG A 34 29.34 13.62 5.35
C ARG A 34 28.50 14.24 6.48
N PRO A 35 27.15 14.25 6.45
CA PRO A 35 26.37 14.82 7.54
C PRO A 35 26.52 14.03 8.85
N VAL A 36 26.57 12.70 8.78
CA VAL A 36 26.76 11.83 9.95
C VAL A 36 28.14 12.04 10.58
N LEU A 37 29.20 12.06 9.78
CA LEU A 37 30.56 12.38 10.25
C LEU A 37 30.67 13.77 10.89
N ARG A 38 29.94 14.76 10.33
CA ARG A 38 29.93 16.11 10.88
C ARG A 38 29.23 16.17 12.23
N ASN A 39 28.11 15.45 12.40
CA ASN A 39 27.43 15.34 13.69
C ASN A 39 28.32 14.64 14.72
N ALA A 40 29.00 13.56 14.34
CA ALA A 40 30.00 12.90 15.20
C ALA A 40 31.09 13.88 15.66
N GLY A 41 31.59 14.73 14.76
CA GLY A 41 32.58 15.76 15.10
C GLY A 41 32.04 16.85 16.06
N ILE A 42 30.77 17.23 15.91
CA ILE A 42 30.11 18.17 16.84
C ILE A 42 29.98 17.56 18.23
N LEU A 43 29.48 16.33 18.33
CA LEU A 43 29.33 15.61 19.59
C LEU A 43 30.67 15.44 20.29
N ARG A 44 31.72 15.02 19.56
CA ARG A 44 33.06 14.87 20.15
C ARG A 44 33.62 16.17 20.73
N ARG A 45 33.45 17.30 20.02
CA ARG A 45 33.84 18.62 20.54
C ARG A 45 33.03 18.98 21.78
N ALA A 46 31.73 18.72 21.78
CA ALA A 46 30.87 18.94 22.94
C ALA A 46 31.30 18.08 24.13
N THR A 47 31.67 16.81 23.92
CA THR A 47 32.23 15.92 24.95
C THR A 47 33.54 16.47 25.53
N GLU A 48 34.44 16.96 24.69
CA GLU A 48 35.70 17.59 25.12
C GLU A 48 35.42 18.85 25.96
N THR A 49 34.52 19.72 25.48
CA THR A 49 34.09 20.93 26.21
C THR A 49 33.40 20.61 27.54
N LEU A 50 32.60 19.54 27.63
CA LEU A 50 32.01 19.07 28.89
C LEU A 50 33.08 18.65 29.89
N ARG A 51 34.04 17.83 29.45
CA ARG A 51 35.13 17.34 30.30
C ARG A 51 36.05 18.45 30.78
N GLU A 52 36.35 19.44 29.92
CA GLU A 52 37.14 20.61 30.29
C GLU A 52 36.38 21.54 31.23
N GLY A 53 35.10 21.80 30.95
CA GLY A 53 34.23 22.61 31.81
C GLY A 53 34.03 22.02 33.20
N ALA A 54 33.91 20.70 33.30
CA ALA A 54 33.85 19.98 34.57
C ALA A 54 35.12 20.19 35.42
N LYS A 55 36.30 20.14 34.79
CA LYS A 55 37.58 20.39 35.49
C LYS A 55 37.74 21.84 35.93
N ALA A 56 37.28 22.79 35.11
CA ALA A 56 37.44 24.21 35.36
C ALA A 56 36.43 24.81 36.37
N LYS A 57 35.50 23.99 36.91
CA LYS A 57 34.49 24.41 37.91
C LYS A 57 33.81 25.75 37.56
N LEU A 58 33.41 25.92 36.30
CA LEU A 58 32.75 27.17 35.88
C LEU A 58 31.44 27.39 36.65
N ALA A 59 31.19 28.64 37.04
CA ALA A 59 29.97 29.04 37.74
C ALA A 59 28.67 28.84 36.94
N ARG A 60 28.77 28.80 35.59
CA ARG A 60 27.67 28.43 34.71
C ARG A 60 28.10 27.29 33.79
N PRO A 61 27.35 26.19 33.71
CA PRO A 61 27.69 25.09 32.83
C PRO A 61 27.57 25.50 31.35
N LEU A 62 28.60 25.24 30.57
CA LEU A 62 28.64 25.53 29.12
C LEU A 62 27.55 24.79 28.33
N TRP A 63 27.09 23.65 28.85
CA TRP A 63 26.01 22.87 28.24
C TRP A 63 24.64 23.53 28.36
N ALA A 64 24.44 24.45 29.29
CA ALA A 64 23.18 25.18 29.45
C ALA A 64 22.93 26.22 28.34
N GLU A 65 23.89 26.40 27.43
CA GLU A 65 23.70 27.28 26.29
C GLU A 65 22.88 26.59 25.18
N PRO A 66 21.85 27.26 24.63
CA PRO A 66 21.06 26.75 23.51
C PRO A 66 21.87 26.47 22.23
N GLY A 67 23.10 26.97 22.14
CA GLY A 67 24.00 26.81 20.99
C GLY A 67 25.04 25.71 21.14
N PHE A 68 25.05 25.00 22.27
CA PHE A 68 26.12 24.09 22.66
C PHE A 68 26.40 22.97 21.64
N LEU A 69 25.36 22.30 21.12
CA LEU A 69 25.49 21.27 20.08
C LEU A 69 25.48 21.83 18.63
N GLY A 70 25.71 23.13 18.47
CA GLY A 70 25.77 23.80 17.16
C GLY A 70 24.42 23.88 16.41
N LYS A 71 24.40 24.63 15.30
CA LYS A 71 23.14 25.04 14.60
C LYS A 71 22.23 23.90 14.15
N ARG A 72 22.76 22.70 13.88
CA ARG A 72 21.96 21.56 13.38
C ARG A 72 21.24 20.79 14.48
N LEU A 73 21.92 20.58 15.61
CA LEU A 73 21.35 19.88 16.77
C LEU A 73 20.73 20.84 17.77
N GLN A 74 20.89 22.15 17.58
CA GLN A 74 20.30 23.21 18.38
C GLN A 74 18.78 23.08 18.60
N PRO A 75 17.95 22.72 17.61
CA PRO A 75 16.52 22.52 17.87
C PRO A 75 16.25 21.40 18.87
N ALA A 76 16.90 20.23 18.69
CA ALA A 76 16.78 19.10 19.61
C ALA A 76 17.36 19.42 20.99
N TRP A 77 18.48 20.14 21.03
CA TRP A 77 19.10 20.59 22.28
C TRP A 77 18.23 21.59 23.04
N ARG A 78 17.59 22.52 22.33
CA ARG A 78 16.64 23.47 22.93
C ARG A 78 15.42 22.77 23.49
N ALA A 79 14.88 21.78 22.77
CA ALA A 79 13.77 20.98 23.26
C ALA A 79 14.15 20.24 24.55
N PHE A 80 15.35 19.64 24.59
CA PHE A 80 15.88 19.03 25.81
C PHE A 80 15.98 20.05 26.96
N LEU A 81 16.59 21.22 26.74
CA LEU A 81 16.73 22.24 27.80
C LEU A 81 15.37 22.73 28.33
N GLN A 82 14.40 22.97 27.44
CA GLN A 82 13.04 23.39 27.83
C GLN A 82 12.33 22.31 28.65
N SER A 83 12.43 21.06 28.23
CA SER A 83 11.85 19.93 28.96
C SER A 83 12.55 19.68 30.29
N ALA A 84 13.88 19.80 30.34
CA ALA A 84 14.67 19.67 31.56
C ALA A 84 14.30 20.75 32.59
N ASP A 85 14.11 22.01 32.15
CA ASP A 85 13.67 23.09 33.03
C ASP A 85 12.25 22.85 33.56
N MET A 86 11.29 22.48 32.70
CA MET A 86 9.89 22.24 33.09
C MET A 86 9.73 21.02 34.02
N MET A 87 10.55 19.98 33.83
CA MET A 87 10.46 18.74 34.61
C MET A 87 11.27 18.81 35.90
N ARG A 88 12.28 19.69 35.97
CA ARG A 88 12.96 20.04 37.23
C ARG A 88 11.99 20.67 38.24
N GLU A 89 11.00 21.44 37.77
CA GLU A 89 9.93 21.98 38.63
C GLU A 89 8.94 20.90 39.11
N ARG A 90 8.82 19.79 38.39
CA ARG A 90 7.87 18.69 38.68
C ARG A 90 8.50 17.45 39.32
N GLY A 91 9.83 17.43 39.47
CA GLY A 91 10.56 16.32 40.11
C GLY A 91 10.66 15.03 39.29
N ALA A 92 10.42 15.08 37.97
CA ALA A 92 10.51 13.91 37.09
C ALA A 92 11.84 13.90 36.31
N PRO A 93 12.51 12.73 36.15
CA PRO A 93 13.77 12.64 35.43
C PRO A 93 13.55 12.87 33.93
N VAL A 94 14.38 13.72 33.32
CA VAL A 94 14.43 13.91 31.87
C VAL A 94 15.74 13.34 31.37
N ASP A 95 15.63 12.43 30.41
CA ASP A 95 16.81 11.84 29.79
C ASP A 95 17.26 12.65 28.57
N VAL A 96 18.56 12.88 28.45
CA VAL A 96 19.18 13.46 27.26
C VAL A 96 19.07 12.52 26.05
N ALA A 97 19.03 11.20 26.31
CA ALA A 97 18.93 10.18 25.27
C ALA A 97 17.61 10.27 24.49
N ASP A 98 16.53 10.79 25.08
CA ASP A 98 15.25 10.96 24.39
C ASP A 98 15.30 12.00 23.26
N TYR A 99 16.20 12.98 23.37
CA TYR A 99 16.32 14.10 22.43
C TYR A 99 17.53 13.95 21.50
N ILE A 100 18.64 13.44 22.05
CA ILE A 100 19.89 13.21 21.33
C ILE A 100 20.09 11.69 21.24
N ASN A 101 19.54 11.09 20.18
CA ASN A 101 19.54 9.65 19.92
C ASN A 101 20.14 9.30 18.55
N GLU A 102 20.28 8.00 18.28
CA GLU A 102 20.75 7.50 16.97
C GLU A 102 19.87 7.99 15.81
N GLU A 103 18.57 8.17 16.03
CA GLU A 103 17.65 8.62 14.99
C GLU A 103 18.00 10.04 14.50
N ASN A 104 18.17 10.98 15.43
CA ASN A 104 18.47 12.38 15.13
C ASN A 104 19.92 12.61 14.69
N ILE A 105 20.85 11.74 15.10
CA ILE A 105 22.28 11.89 14.82
C ILE A 105 22.71 11.13 13.56
N ILE A 106 22.14 9.96 13.31
CA ILE A 106 22.58 8.99 12.30
C ILE A 106 21.49 8.77 11.24
N THR A 107 20.30 8.33 11.64
CA THR A 107 19.26 7.86 10.70
C THR A 107 18.68 8.97 9.84
N LEU A 108 18.24 10.07 10.47
CA LEU A 108 17.61 11.20 9.79
C LEU A 108 18.61 12.01 8.96
N PRO A 109 19.80 12.39 9.48
CA PRO A 109 20.78 13.15 8.71
C PRO A 109 21.48 12.31 7.64
N GLY A 110 21.65 11.01 7.88
CA GLY A 110 22.27 10.05 6.97
C GLY A 110 21.32 9.52 5.90
N ARG A 111 20.02 9.81 5.99
CA ARG A 111 18.97 9.30 5.08
C ARG A 111 19.13 7.79 4.86
N ALA A 112 18.97 7.00 5.93
CA ALA A 112 19.26 5.56 5.93
C ALA A 112 18.74 4.82 4.69
N ALA A 113 17.49 5.07 4.29
CA ALA A 113 16.90 4.47 3.09
C ALA A 113 17.66 4.79 1.78
N LEU A 114 18.17 6.02 1.63
CA LEU A 114 19.02 6.37 0.49
C LEU A 114 20.37 5.66 0.58
N ALA A 115 20.97 5.61 1.77
CA ALA A 115 22.25 4.96 1.98
C ALA A 115 22.22 3.45 1.67
N ASP A 116 21.09 2.78 1.92
CA ASP A 116 20.93 1.34 1.61
C ASP A 116 20.84 1.06 0.10
N ILE A 117 20.33 2.03 -0.68
CA ILE A 117 20.11 1.87 -2.13
C ILE A 117 21.37 2.21 -2.94
N ILE A 118 22.22 3.14 -2.48
CA ILE A 118 23.42 3.60 -3.20
C ILE A 118 24.38 2.46 -3.61
N PRO A 119 24.78 1.52 -2.73
CA PRO A 119 25.61 0.38 -3.12
C PRO A 119 24.97 -0.46 -4.23
N GLY A 120 23.66 -0.70 -4.13
CA GLY A 120 22.90 -1.44 -5.12
C GLY A 120 22.92 -0.75 -6.47
N LEU A 121 22.67 0.56 -6.51
CA LEU A 121 22.73 1.36 -7.73
C LEU A 121 24.11 1.32 -8.39
N CYS A 122 25.20 1.49 -7.63
CA CYS A 122 26.56 1.40 -8.16
C CYS A 122 26.83 0.05 -8.82
N THR A 123 26.39 -1.05 -8.19
CA THR A 123 26.52 -2.41 -8.75
C THR A 123 25.65 -2.58 -9.99
N SER A 124 24.39 -2.12 -9.96
CA SER A 124 23.48 -2.20 -11.11
C SER A 124 23.98 -1.41 -12.33
N ILE A 125 24.58 -0.23 -12.11
CA ILE A 125 25.21 0.56 -13.17
C ILE A 125 26.41 -0.19 -13.76
N GLY A 126 27.22 -0.84 -12.90
CA GLY A 126 28.33 -1.70 -13.33
C GLY A 126 27.86 -2.86 -14.21
N ILE A 127 26.80 -3.57 -13.79
CA ILE A 127 26.18 -4.66 -14.55
C ILE A 127 25.61 -4.17 -15.90
N LEU A 128 24.93 -3.02 -15.90
CA LEU A 128 24.42 -2.42 -17.14
C LEU A 128 25.55 -2.07 -18.11
N GLY A 129 26.66 -1.54 -17.59
CA GLY A 129 27.89 -1.31 -18.37
C GLY A 129 28.44 -2.60 -18.98
N THR A 130 28.39 -3.72 -18.24
CA THR A 130 28.77 -5.05 -18.76
C THR A 130 27.92 -5.48 -19.95
N PHE A 131 26.60 -5.35 -19.85
CA PHE A 131 25.70 -5.70 -20.95
C PHE A 131 25.92 -4.83 -22.18
N VAL A 132 26.10 -3.52 -22.00
CA VAL A 132 26.37 -2.60 -23.11
C VAL A 132 27.73 -2.88 -23.73
N GLY A 133 28.77 -3.12 -22.93
CA GLY A 133 30.11 -3.44 -23.43
C GLY A 133 30.14 -4.74 -24.25
N LEU A 134 29.46 -5.79 -23.78
CA LEU A 134 29.32 -7.03 -24.54
C LEU A 134 28.48 -6.85 -25.80
N SER A 135 27.39 -6.08 -25.73
CA SER A 135 26.55 -5.80 -26.91
C SER A 135 27.33 -5.07 -28.00
N ILE A 136 28.17 -4.10 -27.63
CA ILE A 136 29.04 -3.38 -28.59
C ILE A 136 30.15 -4.30 -29.12
N GLY A 137 30.72 -5.16 -28.27
CA GLY A 137 31.79 -6.09 -28.68
C GLY A 137 31.32 -7.22 -29.59
N LEU A 138 30.03 -7.59 -29.55
CA LEU A 138 29.44 -8.65 -30.36
C LEU A 138 28.70 -8.13 -31.60
N ASP A 139 28.48 -6.82 -31.71
CA ASP A 139 27.79 -6.22 -32.84
C ASP A 139 28.67 -6.29 -34.10
N GLY A 140 28.12 -6.88 -35.17
CA GLY A 140 28.83 -7.04 -36.46
C GLY A 140 30.01 -8.03 -36.44
N LEU A 141 30.03 -8.99 -35.51
CA LEU A 141 31.15 -9.94 -35.37
C LEU A 141 31.31 -10.86 -36.60
N ASP A 142 32.38 -10.69 -37.36
CA ASP A 142 32.86 -11.65 -38.37
C ASP A 142 34.14 -12.33 -37.86
N LEU A 143 34.11 -13.65 -37.70
CA LEU A 143 35.24 -14.43 -37.17
C LEU A 143 36.41 -14.55 -38.15
N MET A 144 36.23 -14.14 -39.40
CA MET A 144 37.26 -14.14 -40.44
C MET A 144 37.96 -12.78 -40.57
N ASP A 145 37.47 -11.75 -39.89
CA ASP A 145 38.03 -10.39 -39.91
C ASP A 145 38.81 -10.08 -38.62
N MET A 146 40.06 -9.65 -38.76
CA MET A 146 40.91 -9.30 -37.62
C MET A 146 40.39 -8.06 -36.86
N ASP A 147 39.71 -7.14 -37.54
CA ASP A 147 39.16 -5.93 -36.93
C ASP A 147 37.97 -6.23 -36.01
N SER A 148 37.21 -7.28 -36.31
CA SER A 148 36.14 -7.82 -35.46
C SER A 148 36.68 -8.33 -34.10
N TYR A 149 37.84 -8.98 -34.07
CA TYR A 149 38.50 -9.39 -32.82
C TYR A 149 38.95 -8.18 -31.98
N VAL A 150 39.40 -7.10 -32.62
CA VAL A 150 39.75 -5.84 -31.93
C VAL A 150 38.51 -5.17 -31.35
N SER A 151 37.36 -5.24 -32.01
CA SER A 151 36.08 -4.75 -31.48
C SER A 151 35.62 -5.55 -30.26
N LEU A 152 35.63 -6.89 -30.37
CA LEU A 152 35.23 -7.81 -29.31
C LEU A 152 36.08 -7.64 -28.04
N THR A 153 37.40 -7.58 -28.19
CA THR A 153 38.32 -7.37 -27.07
C THR A 153 38.09 -6.02 -26.39
N GLY A 154 37.78 -4.97 -27.15
CA GLY A 154 37.40 -3.66 -26.61
C GLY A 154 36.09 -3.69 -25.83
N GLY A 155 35.05 -4.36 -26.35
CA GLY A 155 33.76 -4.50 -25.67
C GLY A 155 33.85 -5.32 -24.37
N ILE A 156 34.64 -6.41 -24.38
CA ILE A 156 34.93 -7.21 -23.18
C ILE A 156 35.71 -6.39 -22.14
N ALA A 157 36.70 -5.59 -22.57
CA ALA A 157 37.46 -4.73 -21.66
C ALA A 157 36.59 -3.65 -21.00
N LEU A 158 35.69 -3.02 -21.79
CA LEU A 158 34.70 -2.08 -21.28
C LEU A 158 33.80 -2.75 -20.23
N ALA A 159 33.23 -3.90 -20.57
CA ALA A 159 32.33 -4.65 -19.70
C ALA A 159 32.98 -5.02 -18.35
N PHE A 160 34.24 -5.48 -18.40
CA PHE A 160 34.99 -5.84 -17.20
C PHE A 160 35.31 -4.63 -16.33
N ASN A 161 35.77 -3.53 -16.94
CA ASN A 161 36.17 -2.34 -16.19
C ASN A 161 34.97 -1.62 -15.54
N THR A 162 33.80 -1.54 -16.21
CA THR A 162 32.60 -0.95 -15.59
C THR A 162 32.09 -1.77 -14.42
N SER A 163 32.17 -3.09 -14.51
CA SER A 163 31.80 -3.99 -13.41
C SER A 163 32.73 -3.81 -12.20
N ILE A 164 34.05 -3.73 -12.42
CA ILE A 164 35.02 -3.50 -11.35
C ILE A 164 34.75 -2.17 -10.65
N VAL A 165 34.58 -1.09 -11.42
CA VAL A 165 34.35 0.24 -10.85
C VAL A 165 33.04 0.28 -10.05
N GLY A 166 31.96 -0.30 -10.56
CA GLY A 166 30.68 -0.41 -9.84
C GLY A 166 30.81 -1.16 -8.52
N LEU A 167 31.53 -2.30 -8.53
CA LEU A 167 31.74 -3.13 -7.34
C LEU A 167 32.64 -2.45 -6.31
N ILE A 168 33.76 -1.85 -6.73
CA ILE A 168 34.64 -1.08 -5.84
C ILE A 168 33.89 0.09 -5.23
N ALA A 169 33.13 0.86 -6.03
CA ALA A 169 32.35 1.99 -5.53
C ALA A 169 31.29 1.54 -4.51
N SER A 170 30.61 0.42 -4.77
CA SER A 170 29.62 -0.17 -3.87
C SER A 170 30.21 -0.60 -2.53
N LEU A 171 31.32 -1.35 -2.56
CA LEU A 171 32.03 -1.78 -1.36
C LEU A 171 32.61 -0.60 -0.58
N LEU A 172 33.26 0.33 -1.26
CA LEU A 172 33.85 1.51 -0.65
C LEU A 172 32.77 2.36 0.02
N PHE A 173 31.62 2.56 -0.63
CA PHE A 173 30.51 3.31 -0.03
C PHE A 173 29.97 2.61 1.21
N ASN A 174 29.77 1.29 1.17
CA ASN A 174 29.33 0.51 2.32
C ASN A 174 30.29 0.64 3.51
N VAL A 175 31.59 0.54 3.28
CA VAL A 175 32.61 0.72 4.32
C VAL A 175 32.56 2.15 4.88
N LEU A 176 32.50 3.17 4.02
CA LEU A 176 32.41 4.57 4.45
C LEU A 176 31.14 4.85 5.26
N ASN A 177 30.00 4.29 4.85
CA ASN A 177 28.72 4.46 5.53
C ASN A 177 28.74 3.80 6.93
N LYS A 178 29.19 2.54 7.00
CA LYS A 178 29.34 1.83 8.28
C LYS A 178 30.36 2.51 9.20
N TYR A 179 31.47 2.99 8.66
CA TYR A 179 32.47 3.74 9.42
C TYR A 179 31.92 5.06 9.97
N ALA A 180 31.17 5.80 9.17
CA ALA A 180 30.53 7.04 9.61
C ALA A 180 29.50 6.80 10.71
N ALA A 181 28.64 5.79 10.54
CA ALA A 181 27.66 5.40 11.54
C ALA A 181 28.34 4.96 12.85
N GLY A 182 29.36 4.11 12.79
CA GLY A 182 30.14 3.68 13.97
C GLY A 182 30.76 4.86 14.70
N ARG A 183 31.45 5.76 13.98
CA ARG A 183 32.04 6.96 14.58
C ARG A 183 31.00 7.87 15.24
N ALA A 184 29.79 7.96 14.68
CA ALA A 184 28.71 8.75 15.23
C ALA A 184 28.11 8.12 16.49
N ARG A 185 27.97 6.78 16.53
CA ARG A 185 27.58 6.03 17.74
C ARG A 185 28.59 6.21 18.87
N ASP A 186 29.87 5.99 18.58
CA ASP A 186 30.94 6.18 19.57
C ASP A 186 30.97 7.60 20.13
N ALA A 187 30.75 8.60 19.25
CA ALA A 187 30.70 10.00 19.66
C ALA A 187 29.44 10.33 20.48
N LEU A 188 28.31 9.71 20.17
CA LEU A 188 27.07 9.82 20.91
C LEU A 188 27.20 9.20 22.29
N ASP A 189 27.69 7.97 22.40
CA ASP A 189 27.88 7.27 23.68
C ASP A 189 28.87 8.04 24.57
N ALA A 190 29.99 8.50 23.99
CA ALA A 190 30.96 9.30 24.72
C ALA A 190 30.38 10.64 25.20
N PHE A 191 29.51 11.26 24.40
CA PHE A 191 28.80 12.48 24.76
C PHE A 191 27.81 12.23 25.91
N THR A 192 26.93 11.26 25.76
CA THR A 192 25.91 10.88 26.73
C THR A 192 26.55 10.51 28.07
N ALA A 193 27.60 9.68 28.06
CA ALA A 193 28.35 9.34 29.27
C ALA A 193 29.02 10.57 29.94
N ALA A 194 29.64 11.45 29.16
CA ALA A 194 30.23 12.68 29.70
C ALA A 194 29.17 13.65 30.23
N PHE A 195 27.98 13.67 29.61
CA PHE A 195 26.87 14.50 30.02
C PHE A 195 26.30 14.02 31.35
N TYR A 196 26.01 12.72 31.52
CA TYR A 196 25.57 12.19 32.82
C TYR A 196 26.60 12.41 33.93
N ALA A 197 27.90 12.28 33.63
CA ALA A 197 28.95 12.52 34.61
C ALA A 197 29.09 14.00 35.04
N THR A 198 28.57 14.95 34.25
CA THR A 198 28.81 16.39 34.44
C THR A 198 27.54 17.20 34.76
N ALA A 199 26.40 16.84 34.16
CA ALA A 199 25.23 17.72 34.06
C ALA A 199 24.02 17.25 34.89
N LEU A 200 23.87 15.94 35.14
CA LEU A 200 22.86 15.44 36.07
C LEU A 200 23.49 15.23 37.45
N PRO A 201 22.90 15.76 38.54
CA PRO A 201 23.09 15.15 39.85
C PRO A 201 22.68 13.69 39.69
N GLN A 202 23.51 12.75 40.13
CA GLN A 202 23.13 11.35 40.19
C GLN A 202 21.71 11.28 40.80
N PRO A 203 20.74 10.60 40.15
CA PRO A 203 19.62 10.08 40.93
C PRO A 203 20.23 9.32 42.10
N PRO A 204 19.70 9.40 43.33
CA PRO A 204 20.34 8.79 44.49
C PRO A 204 20.62 7.32 44.20
N ASP A 205 21.90 7.03 43.94
CA ASP A 205 22.43 5.72 43.59
C ASP A 205 22.23 4.81 44.81
N THR A 206 21.11 4.10 44.81
CA THR A 206 20.75 3.17 45.88
C THR A 206 21.72 1.98 46.03
N PRO A 207 22.68 1.69 45.13
CA PRO A 207 23.76 0.72 45.40
C PRO A 207 25.07 1.31 45.95
N SER A 208 25.37 2.60 45.76
CA SER A 208 26.67 3.17 46.16
C SER A 208 26.69 3.71 47.59
N GLN A 209 25.53 4.08 48.15
CA GLN A 209 25.40 4.42 49.58
C GLN A 209 25.63 3.21 50.48
N ILE A 210 25.26 1.99 50.04
CA ILE A 210 25.53 0.75 50.80
C ILE A 210 27.04 0.47 50.83
N LEU A 211 27.74 0.70 49.72
CA LEU A 211 29.18 0.46 49.61
C LEU A 211 30.02 1.55 50.32
N ALA A 212 29.53 2.79 50.37
CA ALA A 212 30.14 3.87 51.14
C ALA A 212 29.92 3.69 52.66
N LEU A 213 28.74 3.21 53.06
CA LEU A 213 28.42 2.89 54.45
C LEU A 213 29.28 1.73 54.99
N GLU A 214 29.57 0.71 54.18
CA GLU A 214 30.53 -0.36 54.55
C GLU A 214 31.97 0.16 54.71
N ARG A 215 32.36 1.15 53.89
CA ARG A 215 33.73 1.71 53.91
C ARG A 215 33.94 2.60 55.14
N ASP A 216 32.96 3.44 55.49
CA ASP A 216 33.00 4.26 56.70
C ASP A 216 32.98 3.41 57.99
N GLN A 217 32.28 2.27 57.99
CA GLN A 217 32.27 1.36 59.13
C GLN A 217 33.62 0.65 59.31
N THR A 218 34.33 0.36 58.22
CA THR A 218 35.66 -0.26 58.23
C THR A 218 36.74 0.74 58.69
N ASP A 219 36.66 2.00 58.25
CA ASP A 219 37.60 3.05 58.65
C ASP A 219 37.42 3.45 60.12
N MET A 220 36.17 3.53 60.64
CA MET A 220 35.92 3.73 62.07
C MET A 220 36.40 2.55 62.94
N MET A 221 36.24 1.31 62.47
CA MET A 221 36.75 0.13 63.18
C MET A 221 38.29 0.12 63.26
N SER A 222 38.96 0.60 62.20
CA SER A 222 40.42 0.73 62.18
C SER A 222 40.93 1.79 63.17
N GLN A 223 40.26 2.94 63.27
CA GLN A 223 40.61 4.01 64.21
C GLN A 223 40.35 3.60 65.66
N PHE A 224 39.23 2.92 65.92
CA PHE A 224 38.91 2.37 67.25
C PHE A 224 39.95 1.35 67.73
N THR A 225 40.42 0.48 66.82
CA THR A 225 41.46 -0.52 67.12
C THR A 225 42.82 0.14 67.43
N GLN A 226 43.15 1.24 66.74
CA GLN A 226 44.38 1.99 66.94
C GLN A 226 44.38 2.78 68.26
N GLU A 227 43.24 3.37 68.65
CA GLU A 227 43.06 4.05 69.94
C GLU A 227 43.07 3.07 71.14
N MET A 228 42.55 1.86 70.96
CA MET A 228 42.58 0.85 72.03
C MET A 228 44.00 0.32 72.28
N SER A 229 44.77 0.08 71.20
CA SER A 229 46.16 -0.40 71.29
C SER A 229 47.07 0.60 72.02
N THR A 230 46.85 1.91 71.82
CA THR A 230 47.66 2.97 72.44
C THR A 230 47.31 3.22 73.90
N ARG A 231 46.05 3.02 74.34
CA ARG A 231 45.66 3.16 75.76
C ARG A 231 46.04 1.95 76.62
N VAL A 232 45.91 0.73 76.10
CA VAL A 232 46.21 -0.51 76.86
C VAL A 232 47.72 -0.69 77.09
N ALA A 233 48.57 -0.21 76.17
CA ALA A 233 50.03 -0.31 76.31
C ALA A 233 50.63 0.64 77.36
N GLY A 234 49.97 1.76 77.68
CA GLY A 234 50.47 2.77 78.62
C GLY A 234 50.25 2.43 80.09
N GLU A 235 49.12 1.82 80.45
CA GLU A 235 48.73 1.65 81.86
C GLU A 235 49.32 0.40 82.52
N ILE A 236 49.62 -0.64 81.74
CA ILE A 236 50.18 -1.90 82.27
C ILE A 236 51.67 -1.75 82.65
N HIS A 237 52.43 -0.93 81.93
CA HIS A 237 53.87 -0.75 82.20
C HIS A 237 54.14 0.05 83.49
N GLN A 238 53.23 0.92 83.91
CA GLN A 238 53.42 1.82 85.05
C GLN A 238 52.96 1.22 86.40
N ALA A 239 51.99 0.30 86.37
CA ALA A 239 51.46 -0.37 87.56
C ALA A 239 52.41 -1.45 88.13
N VAL A 240 53.19 -2.13 87.26
CA VAL A 240 54.05 -3.25 87.66
C VAL A 240 55.39 -2.77 88.27
N ALA A 241 55.91 -1.62 87.83
CA ALA A 241 57.21 -1.11 88.29
C ALA A 241 57.20 -0.48 89.70
N SER A 242 56.06 0.08 90.15
CA SER A 242 55.97 0.79 91.45
C SER A 242 55.66 -0.11 92.66
N ALA A 243 55.29 -1.38 92.44
CA ALA A 243 54.79 -2.26 93.50
C ALA A 243 55.90 -2.98 94.30
N MET A 244 57.17 -2.96 93.86
CA MET A 244 58.23 -3.83 94.41
C MET A 244 59.36 -3.10 95.16
N ALA A 245 59.25 -1.79 95.42
CA ALA A 245 60.35 -1.00 96.00
C ALA A 245 60.52 -1.05 97.54
N PRO A 246 59.49 -1.20 98.40
CA PRO A 246 59.68 -1.07 99.85
C PRO A 246 59.54 -2.37 100.67
N VAL A 247 59.85 -3.55 100.10
CA VAL A 247 59.91 -4.82 100.87
C VAL A 247 61.27 -5.02 101.57
N GLN A 248 62.29 -4.25 101.17
CA GLN A 248 63.68 -4.55 101.52
C GLN A 248 64.22 -3.88 102.81
N ARG A 249 63.39 -3.18 103.61
CA ARG A 249 63.85 -2.45 104.81
C ARG A 249 63.13 -2.72 106.13
N THR A 250 62.02 -3.46 106.15
CA THR A 250 61.16 -3.57 107.34
C THR A 250 61.33 -4.86 108.17
N MET A 251 62.40 -5.64 107.91
CA MET A 251 62.60 -6.92 108.61
C MET A 251 63.42 -6.80 109.91
N ASP A 252 64.22 -5.74 110.09
CA ASP A 252 65.05 -5.57 111.30
C ASP A 252 64.28 -5.01 112.51
N ASP A 253 63.21 -4.23 112.29
CA ASP A 253 62.43 -3.63 113.38
C ASP A 253 61.32 -4.55 113.93
N PHE A 254 60.96 -5.62 113.19
CA PHE A 254 59.79 -6.44 113.50
C PHE A 254 60.00 -7.41 114.68
N ILE A 255 61.24 -7.79 114.99
CA ILE A 255 61.52 -8.84 115.98
C ILE A 255 61.34 -8.35 117.42
N ASN A 256 61.50 -7.05 117.70
CA ASN A 256 61.46 -6.52 119.07
C ASN A 256 60.06 -6.04 119.53
N ALA A 257 59.12 -5.79 118.61
CA ALA A 257 57.80 -5.24 118.95
C ALA A 257 56.64 -6.25 118.92
N ALA A 258 56.84 -7.45 118.35
CA ALA A 258 55.76 -8.38 118.01
C ALA A 258 55.01 -9.01 119.21
N THR A 259 55.61 -9.06 120.41
CA THR A 259 55.06 -9.88 121.50
C THR A 259 54.09 -9.12 122.42
N ARG A 260 53.91 -7.79 122.26
CA ARG A 260 53.02 -7.01 123.14
C ARG A 260 51.79 -6.41 122.46
N ALA A 261 51.74 -6.34 121.13
CA ALA A 261 50.63 -5.70 120.40
C ALA A 261 49.62 -6.69 119.76
N GLN A 262 49.84 -8.00 119.82
CA GLN A 262 49.03 -8.99 119.10
C GLN A 262 47.62 -9.26 119.66
N ILE A 263 47.22 -8.61 120.75
CA ILE A 263 45.88 -8.80 121.33
C ILE A 263 44.88 -7.72 120.87
N ASP A 264 45.33 -6.49 120.57
CA ASP A 264 44.44 -5.39 120.16
C ASP A 264 44.24 -5.26 118.62
N GLY A 265 45.15 -5.80 117.81
CA GLY A 265 45.10 -5.64 116.34
C GLY A 265 44.05 -6.51 115.62
N LEU A 266 43.59 -7.59 116.25
CA LEU A 266 42.74 -8.59 115.61
C LEU A 266 41.30 -8.07 115.37
N ASP A 267 40.72 -7.35 116.34
CA ASP A 267 39.38 -6.75 116.20
C ASP A 267 39.35 -5.65 115.11
N TYR A 268 40.42 -4.85 115.00
CA TYR A 268 40.53 -3.81 113.98
C TYR A 268 40.65 -4.38 112.56
N ILE A 269 41.36 -5.50 112.38
CA ILE A 269 41.52 -6.16 111.08
C ILE A 269 40.20 -6.79 110.62
N VAL A 270 39.46 -7.45 111.52
CA VAL A 270 38.17 -8.07 111.18
C VAL A 270 37.13 -7.01 110.82
N ALA A 271 37.04 -5.92 111.59
CA ALA A 271 36.13 -4.82 111.28
C ALA A 271 36.44 -4.19 109.90
N ARG A 272 37.73 -3.94 109.61
CA ARG A 272 38.15 -3.35 108.33
C ARG A 272 38.00 -4.31 107.15
N PHE A 273 38.11 -5.61 107.37
CA PHE A 273 37.87 -6.64 106.35
C PHE A 273 36.39 -6.72 106.00
N ILE A 274 35.51 -6.75 107.00
CA ILE A 274 34.06 -6.75 106.78
C ILE A 274 33.63 -5.49 106.04
N ASP A 275 34.14 -4.32 106.43
CA ASP A 275 33.78 -3.04 105.82
C ASP A 275 34.24 -2.94 104.35
N ARG A 276 35.47 -3.38 104.04
CA ARG A 276 35.97 -3.46 102.65
C ARG A 276 35.23 -4.51 101.82
N MET A 277 34.89 -5.65 102.41
CA MET A 277 34.15 -6.71 101.73
C MET A 277 32.72 -6.25 101.41
N ASN A 278 32.03 -5.61 102.35
CA ASN A 278 30.69 -5.06 102.13
C ASN A 278 30.72 -3.99 101.03
N SER A 279 31.66 -3.06 101.08
CA SER A 279 31.77 -2.00 100.07
C SER A 279 32.15 -2.54 98.68
N SER A 280 32.99 -3.58 98.60
CA SER A 280 33.35 -4.21 97.32
C SER A 280 32.23 -5.08 96.75
N LEU A 281 31.48 -5.79 97.60
CA LEU A 281 30.38 -6.64 97.17
C LEU A 281 29.16 -5.82 96.75
N ASP A 282 28.85 -4.73 97.45
CA ASP A 282 27.73 -3.83 97.11
C ASP A 282 27.90 -3.22 95.71
N GLY A 283 29.10 -2.73 95.40
CA GLY A 283 29.42 -2.22 94.06
C GLY A 283 29.32 -3.27 92.96
N GLN A 284 29.75 -4.51 93.23
CA GLN A 284 29.65 -5.61 92.27
C GLN A 284 28.21 -6.06 92.02
N PHE A 285 27.37 -6.15 93.07
CA PHE A 285 25.96 -6.49 92.91
C PHE A 285 25.17 -5.42 92.17
N LYS A 286 25.47 -4.14 92.42
CA LYS A 286 24.86 -3.03 91.68
C LYS A 286 25.19 -3.09 90.20
N HIS A 287 26.46 -3.31 89.87
CA HIS A 287 26.89 -3.42 88.48
C HIS A 287 26.28 -4.64 87.77
N LEU A 288 26.13 -5.76 88.48
CA LEU A 288 25.45 -6.95 87.97
C LEU A 288 23.97 -6.67 87.69
N GLY A 289 23.29 -5.92 88.56
CA GLY A 289 21.90 -5.49 88.37
C GLY A 289 21.73 -4.63 87.11
N GLU A 290 22.58 -3.61 86.94
CA GLU A 290 22.58 -2.74 85.76
C GLU A 290 22.84 -3.53 84.46
N THR A 291 23.75 -4.51 84.52
CA THR A 291 24.08 -5.36 83.37
C THR A 291 22.91 -6.28 83.00
N LEU A 292 22.23 -6.87 83.99
CA LEU A 292 21.05 -7.71 83.77
C LEU A 292 19.86 -6.92 83.23
N GLU A 293 19.66 -5.70 83.71
CA GLU A 293 18.61 -4.80 83.22
C GLU A 293 18.86 -4.41 81.76
N THR A 294 20.11 -4.06 81.42
CA THR A 294 20.51 -3.77 80.03
C THR A 294 20.32 -4.98 79.11
N ALA A 295 20.68 -6.18 79.59
CA ALA A 295 20.48 -7.43 78.84
C ALA A 295 18.99 -7.75 78.64
N SER A 296 18.15 -7.54 79.66
CA SER A 296 16.71 -7.73 79.58
C SER A 296 16.05 -6.79 78.58
N GLN A 297 16.45 -5.50 78.58
CA GLN A 297 15.97 -4.52 77.61
C GLN A 297 16.41 -4.88 76.18
N GLY A 298 17.66 -5.30 76.00
CA GLY A 298 18.16 -5.78 74.70
C GLY A 298 17.39 -7.01 74.20
N GLN A 299 17.01 -7.92 75.09
CA GLN A 299 16.23 -9.10 74.76
C GLN A 299 14.77 -8.76 74.37
N ALA A 300 14.15 -7.79 75.04
CA ALA A 300 12.81 -7.31 74.67
C ALA A 300 12.81 -6.67 73.27
N GLN A 301 13.80 -5.82 72.98
CA GLN A 301 13.96 -5.19 71.67
C GLN A 301 14.21 -6.24 70.57
N MET A 302 14.99 -7.28 70.86
CA MET A 302 15.23 -8.38 69.91
C MET A 302 13.94 -9.14 69.57
N GLN A 303 13.04 -9.35 70.53
CA GLN A 303 11.73 -9.97 70.26
C GLN A 303 10.83 -9.09 69.38
N GLU A 304 10.79 -7.79 69.63
CA GLU A 304 10.06 -6.81 68.80
C GLU A 304 10.55 -6.85 67.35
N ASN A 305 11.88 -6.83 67.16
CA ASN A 305 12.50 -6.88 65.85
C ASN A 305 12.22 -8.21 65.12
N GLN A 306 12.26 -9.35 65.83
CA GLN A 306 11.88 -10.65 65.25
C GLN A 306 10.41 -10.67 64.81
N ARG A 307 9.51 -10.09 65.59
CA ARG A 307 8.09 -10.00 65.24
C ARG A 307 7.87 -9.17 63.98
N SER A 308 8.52 -8.01 63.87
CA SER A 308 8.45 -7.15 62.69
C SER A 308 9.02 -7.84 61.43
N MET A 309 10.12 -8.58 61.59
CA MET A 309 10.69 -9.38 60.49
C MET A 309 9.71 -10.46 60.01
N LEU A 310 9.02 -11.16 60.92
CA LEU A 310 8.03 -12.18 60.56
C LEU A 310 6.82 -11.59 59.82
N GLU A 311 6.33 -10.41 60.22
CA GLU A 311 5.28 -9.70 59.49
C GLU A 311 5.73 -9.32 58.08
N SER A 312 6.98 -8.88 57.92
CA SER A 312 7.56 -8.51 56.61
C SER A 312 7.70 -9.73 55.69
N VAL A 313 8.16 -10.86 56.22
CA VAL A 313 8.25 -12.14 55.48
C VAL A 313 6.86 -12.62 55.05
N SER A 314 5.85 -12.47 55.91
CA SER A 314 4.47 -12.81 55.58
C SER A 314 3.93 -11.93 54.44
N ALA A 315 4.21 -10.64 54.46
CA ALA A 315 3.84 -9.71 53.38
C ALA A 315 4.49 -10.11 52.05
N ILE A 316 5.79 -10.38 52.04
CA ILE A 316 6.52 -10.83 50.84
C ILE A 316 5.91 -12.13 50.28
N THR A 317 5.57 -13.08 51.16
CA THR A 317 4.96 -14.35 50.74
C THR A 317 3.61 -14.13 50.05
N ARG A 318 2.81 -13.19 50.56
CA ARG A 318 1.53 -12.82 49.95
C ARG A 318 1.73 -12.16 48.58
N ASP A 319 2.72 -11.29 48.46
CA ASP A 319 3.04 -10.63 47.18
C ASP A 319 3.56 -11.62 46.13
N VAL A 320 4.40 -12.57 46.53
CA VAL A 320 4.84 -13.68 45.65
C VAL A 320 3.66 -14.50 45.15
N THR A 321 2.68 -14.77 46.01
CA THR A 321 1.47 -15.50 45.63
C THR A 321 0.62 -14.70 44.63
N ASN A 322 0.50 -13.39 44.83
CA ASN A 322 -0.19 -12.50 43.89
C ASN A 322 0.52 -12.41 42.53
N ILE A 323 1.86 -12.33 42.53
CA ILE A 323 2.67 -12.32 41.30
C ILE A 323 2.47 -13.62 40.52
N HIS A 324 2.41 -14.76 41.20
CA HIS A 324 2.09 -16.05 40.56
C HIS A 324 0.73 -16.03 39.85
N GLY A 325 -0.31 -15.47 40.49
CA GLY A 325 -1.63 -15.34 39.85
C GLY A 325 -1.61 -14.44 38.62
N VAL A 326 -0.90 -13.29 38.68
CA VAL A 326 -0.73 -12.41 37.52
C VAL A 326 0.03 -13.08 36.39
N ALA A 327 1.05 -13.88 36.71
CA ALA A 327 1.80 -14.64 35.69
C ALA A 327 0.92 -15.68 34.99
N GLU A 328 0.05 -16.36 35.72
CA GLU A 328 -0.92 -17.31 35.17
C GLU A 328 -1.92 -16.62 34.23
N ASP A 329 -2.42 -15.44 34.61
CA ASP A 329 -3.29 -14.60 33.77
C ASP A 329 -2.60 -14.14 32.47
N ILE A 330 -1.31 -13.78 32.54
CA ILE A 330 -0.53 -13.38 31.36
C ILE A 330 -0.38 -14.58 30.41
N ILE A 331 -0.08 -15.76 30.94
CA ILE A 331 0.05 -16.99 30.15
C ILE A 331 -1.27 -17.32 29.46
N ALA A 332 -2.40 -17.21 30.17
CA ALA A 332 -3.72 -17.43 29.60
C ALA A 332 -4.05 -16.46 28.46
N LYS A 333 -3.74 -15.16 28.63
CA LYS A 333 -3.90 -14.15 27.58
C LYS A 333 -3.00 -14.40 26.38
N PHE A 334 -1.76 -14.83 26.60
CA PHE A 334 -0.84 -15.20 25.51
C PHE A 334 -1.35 -16.40 24.73
N ALA A 335 -1.86 -17.43 25.41
CA ALA A 335 -2.47 -18.59 24.77
C ALA A 335 -3.68 -18.18 23.91
N GLY A 336 -4.54 -17.29 24.43
CA GLY A 336 -5.66 -16.72 23.67
C GLY A 336 -5.21 -15.95 22.43
N PHE A 337 -4.21 -15.07 22.58
CA PHE A 337 -3.66 -14.30 21.45
C PHE A 337 -3.08 -15.20 20.34
N VAL A 338 -2.39 -16.28 20.72
CA VAL A 338 -1.87 -17.26 19.75
C VAL A 338 -3.03 -17.95 19.00
N GLY A 339 -4.11 -18.31 19.69
CA GLY A 339 -5.30 -18.89 19.05
C GLY A 339 -6.02 -17.91 18.09
N ASP A 340 -6.11 -16.64 18.47
CA ASP A 340 -6.66 -15.60 17.59
C ASP A 340 -5.79 -15.41 16.34
N MET A 341 -4.46 -15.49 16.48
CA MET A 341 -3.52 -15.37 15.38
C MET A 341 -3.62 -16.56 14.41
N GLU A 342 -3.80 -17.78 14.91
CA GLU A 342 -4.06 -18.98 14.09
C GLU A 342 -5.38 -18.85 13.31
N THR A 343 -6.42 -18.30 13.95
CA THR A 343 -7.70 -18.05 13.29
C THR A 343 -7.57 -16.98 12.19
N ALA A 344 -6.78 -15.93 12.44
CA ALA A 344 -6.52 -14.88 11.47
C ALA A 344 -5.74 -15.39 10.25
N THR A 345 -4.70 -16.21 10.44
CA THR A 345 -3.95 -16.82 9.34
C THR A 345 -4.81 -17.77 8.51
N GLN A 346 -5.69 -18.55 9.12
CA GLN A 346 -6.66 -19.38 8.38
C GLN A 346 -7.63 -18.53 7.53
N ARG A 347 -8.13 -17.41 8.07
CA ARG A 347 -8.98 -16.48 7.29
C ARG A 347 -8.25 -15.88 6.10
N ILE A 348 -6.98 -15.49 6.28
CA ILE A 348 -6.15 -14.98 5.19
C ILE A 348 -5.96 -16.04 4.11
N ALA A 349 -5.65 -17.29 4.49
CA ALA A 349 -5.51 -18.39 3.55
C ALA A 349 -6.79 -18.61 2.73
N LYS A 350 -7.95 -18.65 3.41
CA LYS A 350 -9.26 -18.79 2.74
C LYS A 350 -9.58 -17.62 1.81
N THR A 351 -9.16 -16.41 2.18
CA THR A 351 -9.35 -15.22 1.34
C THR A 351 -8.45 -15.26 0.11
N GLN A 352 -7.21 -15.70 0.24
CA GLN A 352 -6.30 -15.90 -0.89
C GLN A 352 -6.85 -16.92 -1.88
N GLU A 353 -7.37 -18.06 -1.39
CA GLU A 353 -8.02 -19.08 -2.23
C GLU A 353 -9.21 -18.49 -2.99
N GLY A 354 -10.14 -17.82 -2.31
CA GLY A 354 -11.28 -17.18 -2.97
C GLY A 354 -10.91 -16.03 -3.93
N THR A 355 -9.77 -15.37 -3.72
CA THR A 355 -9.28 -14.32 -4.63
C THR A 355 -8.72 -14.93 -5.92
N ALA A 356 -8.09 -16.11 -5.84
CA ALA A 356 -7.62 -16.84 -7.01
C ALA A 356 -8.80 -17.31 -7.88
N ASP A 357 -9.83 -17.87 -7.27
CA ASP A 357 -11.07 -18.29 -7.97
C ASP A 357 -11.74 -17.10 -8.66
N LEU A 358 -11.83 -15.95 -7.98
CA LEU A 358 -12.46 -14.76 -8.54
C LEU A 358 -11.65 -14.16 -9.70
N LEU A 359 -10.31 -14.23 -9.64
CA LEU A 359 -9.44 -13.86 -10.77
C LEU A 359 -9.63 -14.79 -11.97
N GLU A 360 -9.84 -16.09 -11.74
CA GLU A 360 -10.12 -17.05 -12.79
C GLU A 360 -11.47 -16.77 -13.45
N GLU A 361 -12.54 -16.56 -12.66
CA GLU A 361 -13.86 -16.15 -13.16
C GLU A 361 -13.80 -14.83 -13.94
N MET A 362 -13.08 -13.82 -13.43
CA MET A 362 -12.91 -12.55 -14.13
C MET A 362 -12.17 -12.72 -15.47
N ASN A 363 -11.15 -13.58 -15.52
CA ASN A 363 -10.43 -13.86 -16.76
C ASN A 363 -11.32 -14.58 -17.77
N GLU A 364 -12.14 -15.53 -17.31
CA GLU A 364 -13.10 -16.22 -18.17
C GLU A 364 -14.20 -15.29 -18.68
N ALA A 365 -14.72 -14.41 -17.82
CA ALA A 365 -15.69 -13.38 -18.18
C ALA A 365 -15.10 -12.39 -19.20
N SER A 366 -13.85 -11.95 -18.99
CA SER A 366 -13.12 -11.09 -19.92
C SER A 366 -12.94 -11.75 -21.29
N ARG A 367 -12.59 -13.04 -21.32
CA ARG A 367 -12.53 -13.82 -22.57
C ARG A 367 -13.89 -13.92 -23.26
N LYS A 368 -14.97 -14.14 -22.50
CA LYS A 368 -16.35 -14.13 -23.05
C LYS A 368 -16.70 -12.76 -23.62
N GLN A 369 -16.37 -11.68 -22.93
CA GLN A 369 -16.60 -10.31 -23.40
C GLN A 369 -15.82 -9.99 -24.67
N ALA A 370 -14.55 -10.40 -24.76
CA ALA A 370 -13.75 -10.27 -25.97
C ALA A 370 -14.38 -11.00 -27.16
N ARG A 371 -14.89 -12.22 -26.94
CA ARG A 371 -15.62 -12.98 -27.98
C ARG A 371 -16.91 -12.27 -28.43
N TYR A 372 -17.69 -11.71 -27.50
CA TYR A 372 -18.88 -10.94 -27.85
C TYR A 372 -18.55 -9.69 -28.68
N LEU A 373 -17.49 -8.97 -28.33
CA LEU A 373 -17.03 -7.81 -29.12
C LEU A 373 -16.60 -8.21 -30.53
N SER A 374 -15.83 -9.30 -30.67
CA SER A 374 -15.48 -9.83 -31.99
C SER A 374 -16.71 -10.27 -32.80
N ALA A 375 -17.68 -10.94 -32.16
CA ALA A 375 -18.92 -11.33 -32.82
C ALA A 375 -19.76 -10.13 -33.28
N LEU A 376 -19.81 -9.06 -32.48
CA LEU A 376 -20.47 -7.81 -32.86
C LEU A 376 -19.77 -7.12 -34.05
N GLN A 377 -18.43 -7.11 -34.07
CA GLN A 377 -17.67 -6.58 -35.21
C GLN A 377 -17.94 -7.38 -36.48
N GLU A 378 -17.98 -8.71 -36.40
CA GLU A 378 -18.30 -9.57 -37.54
C GLU A 378 -19.74 -9.35 -38.01
N TYR A 379 -20.69 -9.20 -37.08
CA TYR A 379 -22.08 -8.90 -37.40
C TYR A 379 -22.24 -7.53 -38.07
N GLN A 380 -21.51 -6.52 -37.58
CA GLN A 380 -21.46 -5.20 -38.20
C GLN A 380 -20.89 -5.26 -39.62
N ALA A 381 -19.81 -6.03 -39.84
CA ALA A 381 -19.22 -6.23 -41.16
C ALA A 381 -20.20 -6.94 -42.11
N LYS A 382 -20.91 -7.97 -41.63
CA LYS A 382 -21.96 -8.67 -42.40
C LYS A 382 -23.14 -7.75 -42.74
N LEU A 383 -23.59 -6.93 -41.79
CA LEU A 383 -24.64 -5.94 -42.04
C LEU A 383 -24.21 -4.92 -43.10
N GLN A 384 -22.98 -4.41 -43.00
CA GLN A 384 -22.44 -3.46 -43.97
C GLN A 384 -22.34 -4.08 -45.37
N GLY A 385 -21.89 -5.32 -45.48
CA GLY A 385 -21.91 -6.09 -46.73
C GLY A 385 -23.33 -6.27 -47.28
N SER A 386 -24.28 -6.64 -46.42
CA SER A 386 -25.68 -6.80 -46.82
C SER A 386 -26.32 -5.49 -47.29
N PHE A 387 -25.98 -4.34 -46.68
CA PHE A 387 -26.43 -3.03 -47.14
C PHE A 387 -25.87 -2.69 -48.53
N GLN A 388 -24.61 -3.06 -48.77
CA GLN A 388 -23.97 -2.85 -50.07
C GLN A 388 -24.62 -3.72 -51.15
N ASP A 389 -24.87 -5.00 -50.83
CA ASP A 389 -25.60 -5.92 -51.71
C ASP A 389 -27.04 -5.44 -51.97
N TYR A 390 -27.73 -4.93 -50.95
CA TYR A 390 -29.07 -4.36 -51.09
C TYR A 390 -29.07 -3.13 -52.00
N THR A 391 -28.04 -2.28 -51.91
CA THR A 391 -27.88 -1.10 -52.78
C THR A 391 -27.69 -1.52 -54.23
N VAL A 392 -26.79 -2.47 -54.50
CA VAL A 392 -26.55 -3.01 -55.86
C VAL A 392 -27.78 -3.72 -56.41
N TRP A 393 -28.49 -4.48 -55.58
CA TRP A 393 -29.73 -5.13 -55.96
C TRP A 393 -30.82 -4.11 -56.31
N THR A 394 -30.96 -3.06 -55.50
CA THR A 394 -31.95 -1.99 -55.72
C THR A 394 -31.66 -1.25 -57.02
N ASP A 395 -30.40 -0.93 -57.31
CA ASP A 395 -29.98 -0.30 -58.57
C ASP A 395 -30.29 -1.17 -59.80
N LYS A 396 -29.99 -2.47 -59.73
CA LYS A 396 -30.36 -3.43 -60.79
C LYS A 396 -31.87 -3.58 -60.96
N PHE A 397 -32.63 -3.58 -59.85
CA PHE A 397 -34.08 -3.69 -59.89
C PHE A 397 -34.73 -2.46 -60.53
N VAL A 398 -34.27 -1.26 -60.16
CA VAL A 398 -34.72 0.01 -60.76
C VAL A 398 -34.37 0.07 -62.25
N SER A 399 -33.12 -0.24 -62.61
CA SER A 399 -32.69 -0.28 -64.02
C SER A 399 -33.50 -1.28 -64.85
N GLY A 400 -33.76 -2.47 -64.29
CA GLY A 400 -34.59 -3.49 -64.97
C GLY A 400 -36.06 -3.11 -65.08
N LEU A 401 -36.59 -2.32 -64.14
CA LEU A 401 -37.92 -1.74 -64.24
C LEU A 401 -37.99 -0.65 -65.31
N GLU A 402 -36.99 0.23 -65.41
CA GLU A 402 -36.92 1.25 -66.47
C GLU A 402 -36.89 0.60 -67.86
N GLU A 403 -36.05 -0.42 -68.05
CA GLU A 403 -35.94 -1.14 -69.32
C GLU A 403 -37.26 -1.83 -69.71
N ARG A 404 -37.92 -2.51 -68.75
CA ARG A 404 -39.25 -3.11 -68.98
C ARG A 404 -40.33 -2.08 -69.26
N THR A 405 -40.32 -0.95 -68.55
CA THR A 405 -41.31 0.11 -68.72
C THR A 405 -41.17 0.75 -70.11
N ASN A 406 -39.93 0.98 -70.56
CA ASN A 406 -39.65 1.48 -71.91
C ASN A 406 -40.11 0.49 -72.99
N ALA A 407 -39.75 -0.79 -72.86
CA ALA A 407 -40.18 -1.83 -73.80
C ALA A 407 -41.72 -1.98 -73.84
N GLN A 408 -42.39 -1.84 -72.69
CA GLN A 408 -43.85 -1.87 -72.62
C GLN A 408 -44.48 -0.63 -73.26
N SER A 409 -43.87 0.55 -73.11
CA SER A 409 -44.32 1.78 -73.76
C SER A 409 -44.23 1.68 -75.28
N GLU A 410 -43.13 1.13 -75.81
CA GLU A 410 -42.93 0.90 -77.25
C GLU A 410 -43.95 -0.10 -77.81
N SER A 411 -44.22 -1.19 -77.08
CA SER A 411 -45.27 -2.15 -77.44
C SER A 411 -46.68 -1.54 -77.41
N LEU A 412 -46.99 -0.69 -76.41
CA LEU A 412 -48.26 0.04 -76.34
C LEU A 412 -48.42 1.01 -77.52
N GLU A 413 -47.35 1.67 -77.94
CA GLU A 413 -47.35 2.55 -79.10
C GLU A 413 -47.59 1.77 -80.41
N GLN A 414 -47.00 0.59 -80.54
CA GLN A 414 -47.27 -0.32 -81.65
C GLN A 414 -48.73 -0.79 -81.68
N VAL A 415 -49.28 -1.21 -80.54
CA VAL A 415 -50.70 -1.59 -80.43
C VAL A 415 -51.61 -0.42 -80.78
N ALA A 416 -51.28 0.80 -80.34
CA ALA A 416 -52.03 1.99 -80.70
C ALA A 416 -51.99 2.29 -82.21
N MET A 417 -50.86 2.06 -82.87
CA MET A 417 -50.75 2.16 -84.34
C MET A 417 -51.62 1.11 -85.04
N GLU A 418 -51.58 -0.16 -84.61
CA GLU A 418 -52.41 -1.23 -85.18
C GLU A 418 -53.90 -0.98 -84.96
N MET A 419 -54.28 -0.44 -83.79
CA MET A 419 -55.67 -0.03 -83.52
C MET A 419 -56.12 1.11 -84.43
N ARG A 420 -55.28 2.12 -84.70
CA ARG A 420 -55.59 3.19 -85.65
C ARG A 420 -55.77 2.64 -87.07
N ALA A 421 -54.86 1.77 -87.51
CA ALA A 421 -54.95 1.13 -88.82
C ALA A 421 -56.22 0.28 -88.95
N SER A 422 -56.58 -0.47 -87.90
CA SER A 422 -57.82 -1.25 -87.85
C SER A 422 -59.06 -0.36 -87.88
N ALA A 423 -59.05 0.78 -87.19
CA ALA A 423 -60.15 1.75 -87.22
C ALA A 423 -60.35 2.36 -88.62
N ASP A 424 -59.27 2.66 -89.34
CA ASP A 424 -59.33 3.15 -90.71
C ASP A 424 -59.88 2.10 -91.68
N LEU A 425 -59.47 0.83 -91.53
CA LEU A 425 -60.03 -0.29 -92.30
C LEU A 425 -61.52 -0.47 -92.01
N LEU A 426 -61.94 -0.42 -90.75
CA LEU A 426 -63.34 -0.55 -90.34
C LEU A 426 -64.18 0.61 -90.91
N ARG A 427 -63.64 1.84 -90.88
CA ARG A 427 -64.30 3.01 -91.45
C ARG A 427 -64.45 2.90 -92.97
N GLY A 428 -63.43 2.39 -93.65
CA GLY A 428 -63.48 2.06 -95.07
C GLY A 428 -64.56 1.01 -95.39
N ALA A 429 -64.56 -0.11 -94.65
CA ALA A 429 -65.54 -1.17 -94.81
C ALA A 429 -66.97 -0.70 -94.54
N TYR A 430 -67.19 0.13 -93.52
CA TYR A 430 -68.48 0.74 -93.22
C TYR A 430 -68.97 1.63 -94.37
N LYS A 431 -68.09 2.46 -94.94
CA LYS A 431 -68.44 3.29 -96.10
C LYS A 431 -68.86 2.45 -97.30
N THR A 432 -68.09 1.41 -97.64
CA THR A 432 -68.41 0.48 -98.73
C THR A 432 -69.73 -0.25 -98.49
N PHE A 433 -70.01 -0.64 -97.25
CA PHE A 433 -71.27 -1.28 -96.88
C PHE A 433 -72.48 -0.35 -97.09
N VAL A 434 -72.37 0.91 -96.67
CA VAL A 434 -73.43 1.92 -96.88
C VAL A 434 -73.68 2.16 -98.36
N GLU A 435 -72.62 2.33 -99.16
CA GLU A 435 -72.74 2.46 -100.62
C GLU A 435 -73.39 1.22 -101.26
N SER A 436 -73.03 0.02 -100.80
CA SER A 436 -73.64 -1.22 -101.27
C SER A 436 -75.11 -1.35 -100.89
N ILE A 437 -75.52 -0.88 -99.71
CA ILE A 437 -76.94 -0.82 -99.33
C ILE A 437 -77.70 0.18 -100.20
N GLU A 438 -77.14 1.37 -100.44
CA GLU A 438 -77.80 2.41 -101.23
C GLU A 438 -78.06 1.93 -102.67
N VAL A 439 -77.06 1.30 -103.29
CA VAL A 439 -77.18 0.68 -104.61
C VAL A 439 -78.15 -0.51 -104.60
N GLY A 440 -78.07 -1.38 -103.58
CA GLY A 440 -78.95 -2.53 -103.45
C GLY A 440 -80.43 -2.14 -103.27
N LEU A 441 -80.70 -1.09 -102.48
CA LEU A 441 -82.05 -0.58 -102.24
C LEU A 441 -82.62 0.08 -103.49
N ALA A 442 -81.81 0.85 -104.22
CA ALA A 442 -82.22 1.45 -105.49
C ALA A 442 -82.61 0.37 -106.53
N ASN A 443 -81.83 -0.71 -106.60
CA ASN A 443 -82.12 -1.82 -107.51
C ASN A 443 -83.39 -2.60 -107.09
N ALA A 444 -83.58 -2.82 -105.78
CA ALA A 444 -84.78 -3.47 -105.25
C ALA A 444 -86.04 -2.62 -105.46
N LEU A 445 -85.97 -1.29 -105.29
CA LEU A 445 -87.07 -0.38 -105.58
C LEU A 445 -87.42 -0.35 -107.07
N GLY A 446 -86.40 -0.39 -107.95
CA GLY A 446 -86.62 -0.51 -109.39
C GLY A 446 -87.37 -1.79 -109.78
N LEU A 447 -86.95 -2.93 -109.24
CA LEU A 447 -87.63 -4.22 -109.45
C LEU A 447 -89.06 -4.24 -108.86
N PHE A 448 -89.27 -3.55 -107.74
CA PHE A 448 -90.60 -3.42 -107.13
C PHE A 448 -91.54 -2.59 -108.02
N ASP A 449 -91.07 -1.46 -108.57
CA ASP A 449 -91.86 -0.61 -109.45
C ASP A 449 -92.24 -1.34 -110.75
N GLU A 450 -91.29 -2.08 -111.34
CA GLU A 450 -91.54 -2.89 -112.55
C GLU A 450 -92.62 -3.97 -112.31
N ASN A 451 -92.56 -4.65 -111.16
CA ASN A 451 -93.58 -5.63 -110.77
C ASN A 451 -94.96 -4.99 -110.54
N MET A 452 -95.01 -3.82 -109.90
CA MET A 452 -96.27 -3.09 -109.66
C MET A 452 -96.91 -2.63 -110.97
N GLN A 453 -96.12 -2.18 -111.95
CA GLN A 453 -96.63 -1.85 -113.28
C GLN A 453 -97.20 -3.06 -114.01
N ASN A 454 -96.55 -4.23 -113.93
CA ASN A 454 -97.06 -5.47 -114.52
C ASN A 454 -98.38 -5.94 -113.88
N LEU A 455 -98.49 -5.87 -112.55
CA LEU A 455 -99.74 -6.16 -111.83
C LEU A 455 -100.88 -5.23 -112.27
N THR A 456 -100.59 -3.92 -112.40
CA THR A 456 -101.58 -2.93 -112.80
C THR A 456 -102.10 -3.20 -114.22
N ARG A 457 -101.23 -3.59 -115.16
CA ARG A 457 -101.65 -4.00 -116.52
C ARG A 457 -102.54 -5.23 -116.51
N GLN A 458 -102.22 -6.24 -115.70
CA GLN A 458 -103.04 -7.46 -115.58
C GLN A 458 -104.44 -7.17 -115.02
N ILE A 459 -104.53 -6.32 -113.98
CA ILE A 459 -105.81 -5.91 -113.41
C ILE A 459 -106.65 -5.14 -114.45
N HIS A 460 -106.03 -4.24 -115.22
CA HIS A 460 -106.76 -3.47 -116.23
C HIS A 460 -107.33 -4.37 -117.35
N SER A 461 -106.55 -5.35 -117.80
CA SER A 461 -106.99 -6.35 -118.79
C SER A 461 -108.18 -7.17 -118.30
N THR A 462 -108.12 -7.68 -117.07
CA THR A 462 -109.22 -8.48 -116.51
C THR A 462 -110.49 -7.66 -116.27
N LEU A 463 -110.36 -6.39 -115.88
CA LEU A 463 -111.51 -5.49 -115.71
C LEU A 463 -112.20 -5.19 -117.05
N SER A 464 -111.42 -5.03 -118.13
CA SER A 464 -111.94 -4.83 -119.48
C SER A 464 -112.74 -6.03 -119.97
N ASP A 465 -112.24 -7.25 -119.77
CA ASP A 465 -112.93 -8.48 -120.18
C ASP A 465 -114.26 -8.69 -119.42
N ILE A 466 -114.32 -8.30 -118.14
CA ILE A 466 -115.56 -8.33 -117.34
C ILE A 466 -116.58 -7.30 -117.86
N GLN A 467 -116.11 -6.13 -118.27
CA GLN A 467 -116.99 -5.07 -118.75
C GLN A 467 -117.61 -5.43 -120.11
N GLU A 468 -116.84 -6.08 -120.99
CA GLU A 468 -117.32 -6.53 -122.31
C GLU A 468 -118.36 -7.66 -122.19
N THR A 469 -118.16 -8.58 -121.24
CA THR A 469 -119.14 -9.64 -120.94
C THR A 469 -120.44 -9.08 -120.36
N MET A 470 -120.39 -8.06 -119.49
CA MET A 470 -121.60 -7.41 -118.97
C MET A 470 -122.46 -6.75 -120.06
N VAL A 471 -121.86 -6.04 -121.03
CA VAL A 471 -122.61 -5.36 -122.09
C VAL A 471 -123.37 -6.35 -122.99
N SER A 472 -122.76 -7.50 -123.28
CA SER A 472 -123.42 -8.55 -124.08
C SER A 472 -124.62 -9.21 -123.37
N LEU A 473 -124.61 -9.24 -122.03
CA LEU A 473 -125.69 -9.82 -121.23
C LEU A 473 -126.89 -8.86 -121.15
N GLU A 474 -126.64 -7.55 -121.13
CA GLU A 474 -127.67 -6.52 -121.06
C GLU A 474 -128.51 -6.46 -122.35
N GLU A 475 -127.89 -6.70 -123.52
CA GLU A 475 -128.56 -6.67 -124.82
C GLU A 475 -129.49 -7.88 -125.06
N THR A 476 -129.19 -9.03 -124.44
CA THR A 476 -130.02 -10.24 -124.55
C THR A 476 -131.26 -10.19 -123.65
N ILE A 477 -131.19 -9.50 -122.50
CA ILE A 477 -132.30 -9.40 -121.55
C ILE A 477 -133.37 -8.39 -122.01
N GLY A 478 -133.00 -7.35 -122.76
CA GLY A 478 -133.94 -6.32 -123.22
C GLY A 478 -135.01 -6.77 -124.24
N ARG A 479 -134.86 -7.95 -124.87
CA ARG A 479 -135.82 -8.46 -125.88
C ARG A 479 -136.90 -9.40 -125.34
N ALA A 480 -136.86 -9.76 -124.05
CA ALA A 480 -137.81 -10.70 -123.48
C ALA A 480 -138.27 -10.27 -122.07
N ALA A 481 -139.20 -9.32 -122.00
CA ALA A 481 -140.49 -9.47 -121.29
C ALA A 481 -140.99 -8.15 -120.67
N GLY A 482 -142.27 -7.87 -120.94
CA GLY A 482 -143.10 -6.99 -120.12
C GLY A 482 -143.28 -7.52 -118.68
N PRO A 483 -144.12 -6.85 -117.88
CA PRO A 483 -143.91 -6.65 -116.45
C PRO A 483 -144.28 -7.87 -115.61
N ALA A 484 -143.65 -7.96 -114.42
CA ALA A 484 -144.24 -8.18 -113.09
C ALA A 484 -143.20 -8.81 -112.13
N ARG A 485 -142.95 -8.17 -110.97
CA ARG A 485 -143.32 -8.61 -109.59
C ARG A 485 -142.61 -9.90 -109.12
N SER A 486 -142.24 -10.09 -107.86
CA SER A 486 -142.28 -9.37 -106.58
C SER A 486 -141.74 -10.38 -105.55
N ASP A 487 -141.19 -9.90 -104.44
CA ASP A 487 -141.20 -10.56 -103.12
C ASP A 487 -140.42 -11.90 -103.01
N ASP A 488 -139.88 -12.33 -101.89
CA ASP A 488 -139.66 -11.86 -100.52
C ASP A 488 -138.85 -13.01 -99.86
N ALA A 489 -138.35 -12.75 -98.67
CA ALA A 489 -138.19 -13.72 -97.59
C ALA A 489 -136.95 -14.62 -97.57
N SER A 490 -136.12 -14.26 -96.57
CA SER A 490 -135.77 -15.11 -95.43
C SER A 490 -134.46 -15.91 -95.48
N LYS A 491 -133.68 -15.64 -94.41
CA LYS A 491 -132.98 -16.59 -93.53
C LYS A 491 -131.93 -17.53 -94.14
N GLU A 492 -130.74 -17.50 -93.52
CA GLU A 492 -130.01 -18.59 -92.85
C GLU A 492 -128.51 -18.23 -92.88
N VAL A 493 -127.85 -18.08 -91.72
CA VAL A 493 -127.42 -19.06 -90.70
C VAL A 493 -126.05 -19.66 -91.04
N SER A 494 -125.20 -19.54 -90.02
CA SER A 494 -123.96 -20.28 -89.68
C SER A 494 -122.68 -19.95 -90.43
#